data_AF-A0A2S6RLI2-F1
#
_entry.id   AF-A0A2S6RLI2-F1
#
_cell.length_a   1.000
_cell.length_b   1.000
_cell.length_c   1.000
_cell.angle_alpha   90.00
_cell.angle_beta   90.00
_cell.angle_gamma   90.00
#
_symmetry.space_group_name_H-M   'P 1'
#
loop_
_entity.id
_entity.type
_entity.pdbx_description
1 polymer ?
#
loop_
_entity_poly.entity_id
_entity_poly.type
_entity_poly.pdbx_seq_one_letter_code
_entity_poly.pdbx_strand_id
1 'polypeptide(L)'
;DTVCEFANLDVSNGCADGYEGIAPVGSYQANAFGLYDMIGNVAEWVADCWYEGCEWAPTDGSARTPSLRTERPEPLAPGPVGDCNQKVYRGGHWKSGLDEARSASRAGLGMDDRSDYIGFRIVRALP
;
A
#
# COMPACT_ATOMS: atom_id res chain seq x y z
N ASP A 1 0.33 2.76 23.81
CA ASP A 1 -0.15 2.84 22.43
C ASP A 1 0.82 2.15 21.51
N THR A 2 0.36 1.11 20.82
CA THR A 2 1.23 0.13 20.12
C THR A 2 1.63 0.55 18.71
N VAL A 3 0.88 1.42 18.03
CA VAL A 3 1.15 1.73 16.61
C VAL A 3 2.50 2.42 16.40
N CYS A 4 2.91 3.30 17.33
CA CYS A 4 4.18 4.00 17.24
C CYS A 4 5.39 3.10 17.50
N GLU A 5 5.20 1.87 17.99
CA GLU A 5 6.26 0.86 18.04
C GLU A 5 6.63 0.34 16.64
N PHE A 6 5.73 0.50 15.66
CA PHE A 6 5.84 -0.04 14.31
C PHE A 6 5.94 1.03 13.21
N ALA A 7 5.69 2.32 13.51
CA ALA A 7 5.59 3.37 12.49
C ALA A 7 5.80 4.81 13.01
N ASN A 8 6.40 5.67 12.19
CA ASN A 8 6.12 7.12 12.14
C ASN A 8 4.84 7.35 11.32
N LEU A 9 3.80 7.79 11.99
CA LEU A 9 2.59 8.35 11.37
C LEU A 9 2.50 9.84 11.72
N ASP A 10 1.46 10.54 11.23
CA ASP A 10 1.29 11.97 11.53
C ASP A 10 1.47 12.23 13.02
N VAL A 11 2.30 13.22 13.35
CA VAL A 11 2.64 13.66 14.71
C VAL A 11 1.40 13.97 15.56
N SER A 12 0.28 14.33 14.93
CA SER A 12 -1.02 14.49 15.61
C SER A 12 -1.52 13.19 16.27
N ASN A 13 -1.06 12.02 15.81
CA ASN A 13 -1.34 10.70 16.39
C ASN A 13 -0.45 10.37 17.61
N GLY A 14 0.43 11.27 18.04
CA GLY A 14 1.26 11.10 19.24
C GLY A 14 2.52 10.26 19.05
N CYS A 15 2.88 9.90 17.81
CA CYS A 15 4.15 9.25 17.51
C CYS A 15 5.27 10.30 17.46
N ALA A 16 5.91 10.53 18.61
CA ALA A 16 7.10 11.38 18.71
C ALA A 16 8.37 10.50 18.69
N ASP A 17 8.92 10.30 17.50
CA ASP A 17 10.10 9.46 17.25
C ASP A 17 11.37 10.25 16.89
N GLY A 18 11.26 11.59 16.83
CA GLY A 18 12.38 12.48 16.55
C GLY A 18 12.69 12.67 15.06
N TYR A 19 11.85 12.15 14.16
CA TYR A 19 11.96 12.39 12.72
C TYR A 19 10.89 13.37 12.24
N GLU A 20 11.29 14.45 11.58
CA GLU A 20 10.34 15.39 10.94
C GLU A 20 9.72 14.82 9.65
N GLY A 21 10.23 13.68 9.17
CA GLY A 21 9.79 13.04 7.94
C GLY A 21 10.11 11.55 7.95
N ILE A 22 10.72 11.05 6.88
CA ILE A 22 11.16 9.66 6.81
C ILE A 22 12.20 9.32 7.90
N ALA A 23 12.08 8.14 8.47
CA ALA A 23 13.04 7.57 9.40
C ALA A 23 14.00 6.63 8.64
N PRO A 24 15.20 6.35 9.17
CA PRO A 24 16.03 5.25 8.69
C PRO A 24 15.23 3.95 8.60
N VAL A 25 15.46 3.17 7.54
CA VAL A 25 14.77 1.88 7.35
C VAL A 25 15.07 0.96 8.53
N GLY A 26 14.02 0.35 9.09
CA GLY A 26 14.11 -0.55 10.23
C GLY A 26 14.24 0.13 11.58
N SER A 27 13.92 1.42 11.69
CA SER A 27 13.89 2.15 12.96
C SER A 27 12.81 1.63 13.94
N TYR A 28 11.74 1.02 13.42
CA TYR A 28 10.62 0.52 14.22
C TYR A 28 10.66 -1.02 14.35
N GLN A 29 9.81 -1.58 15.21
CA GLN A 29 9.72 -3.02 15.36
C GLN A 29 9.28 -3.70 14.06
N ALA A 30 9.89 -4.85 13.75
CA ALA A 30 9.40 -5.70 12.68
C ALA A 30 8.08 -6.37 13.08
N ASN A 31 7.23 -6.64 12.10
CA ASN A 31 6.07 -7.51 12.31
C ASN A 31 6.48 -8.98 12.50
N ALA A 32 5.51 -9.86 12.76
CA ALA A 32 5.75 -11.28 12.99
C ALA A 32 6.38 -12.04 11.80
N PHE A 33 6.45 -11.43 10.61
CA PHE A 33 7.13 -11.97 9.43
C PHE A 33 8.57 -11.44 9.27
N GLY A 34 9.05 -10.62 10.21
CA GLY A 34 10.37 -9.98 10.12
C GLY A 34 10.41 -8.82 9.13
N LEU A 35 9.25 -8.27 8.74
CA LEU A 35 9.18 -7.12 7.84
C LEU A 35 9.08 -5.82 8.63
N TYR A 36 9.91 -4.87 8.25
CA TYR A 36 9.97 -3.52 8.80
C TYR A 36 9.19 -2.53 7.93
N ASP A 37 8.77 -1.43 8.56
CA ASP A 37 8.19 -0.25 7.89
C ASP A 37 7.02 -0.62 6.96
N MET A 38 6.24 -1.65 7.34
CA MET A 38 5.05 -2.07 6.58
C MET A 38 3.88 -1.11 6.75
N ILE A 39 3.96 -0.24 7.76
CA ILE A 39 3.04 0.84 8.04
C ILE A 39 3.85 2.11 8.35
N GLY A 40 3.44 3.26 7.84
CA GLY A 40 4.18 4.52 8.00
C GLY A 40 5.48 4.57 7.20
N ASN A 41 6.38 5.47 7.60
CA ASN A 41 7.58 5.86 6.86
C ASN A 41 7.25 6.37 5.45
N VAL A 42 7.24 5.49 4.46
CA VAL A 42 6.77 5.80 3.10
C VAL A 42 5.69 4.83 2.68
N ALA A 43 4.70 5.34 1.96
CA ALA A 43 3.73 4.50 1.28
C ALA A 43 4.42 3.85 0.08
N GLU A 44 4.06 2.62 -0.24
CA GLU A 44 4.80 1.85 -1.23
C GLU A 44 3.95 1.50 -2.44
N TRP A 45 4.49 1.79 -3.62
CA TRP A 45 3.90 1.34 -4.88
C TRP A 45 3.77 -0.18 -4.95
N VAL A 46 2.65 -0.65 -5.50
CA VAL A 46 2.47 -2.04 -5.94
C VAL A 46 2.09 -2.10 -7.42
N ALA A 47 2.21 -3.28 -8.03
CA ALA A 47 2.04 -3.45 -9.47
C ALA A 47 0.58 -3.27 -9.95
N ASP A 48 -0.38 -3.43 -9.04
CA ASP A 48 -1.83 -3.32 -9.29
C ASP A 48 -2.23 -1.95 -9.84
N CYS A 49 -3.15 -1.97 -10.80
CA CYS A 49 -3.91 -0.78 -11.15
C CYS A 49 -4.96 -0.46 -10.08
N TRP A 50 -5.41 0.79 -10.05
CA TRP A 50 -6.48 1.18 -9.14
C TRP A 50 -7.83 0.62 -9.59
N TYR A 51 -8.61 0.13 -8.63
CA TYR A 51 -10.00 -0.30 -8.80
C TYR A 51 -10.75 0.09 -7.54
N GLU A 52 -11.98 0.60 -7.72
CA GLU A 52 -12.91 0.77 -6.61
C GLU A 52 -13.30 -0.61 -6.06
N GLY A 53 -13.01 -0.83 -4.78
CA GLY A 53 -13.26 -2.11 -4.12
C GLY A 53 -12.31 -3.25 -4.49
N CYS A 54 -12.63 -4.44 -4.00
CA CYS A 54 -11.85 -5.67 -4.19
C CYS A 54 -12.62 -6.74 -4.97
N GLU A 55 -13.80 -6.38 -5.51
CA GLU A 55 -14.56 -7.26 -6.38
C GLU A 55 -13.68 -7.71 -7.53
N TRP A 56 -13.60 -9.02 -7.74
CA TRP A 56 -12.86 -9.62 -8.86
C TRP A 56 -11.34 -9.38 -8.81
N ALA A 57 -10.80 -9.13 -7.62
CA ALA A 57 -9.36 -9.18 -7.43
C ALA A 57 -8.82 -10.60 -7.66
N PRO A 58 -7.62 -10.76 -8.25
CA PRO A 58 -6.94 -12.05 -8.33
C PRO A 58 -6.76 -12.66 -6.93
N THR A 59 -6.85 -13.99 -6.84
CA THR A 59 -6.74 -14.74 -5.58
C THR A 59 -5.48 -15.58 -5.48
N ASP A 60 -4.61 -15.49 -6.50
CA ASP A 60 -3.34 -16.22 -6.63
C ASP A 60 -2.11 -15.35 -6.35
N GLY A 61 -2.32 -14.09 -5.93
CA GLY A 61 -1.25 -13.12 -5.69
C GLY A 61 -0.71 -12.43 -6.94
N SER A 62 -1.30 -12.68 -8.13
CA SER A 62 -0.97 -11.89 -9.32
C SER A 62 -1.48 -10.45 -9.20
N ALA A 63 -0.73 -9.51 -9.81
CA ALA A 63 -1.09 -8.10 -9.81
C ALA A 63 -2.36 -7.86 -10.64
N ARG A 64 -3.29 -7.05 -10.14
CA ARG A 64 -4.53 -6.72 -10.87
C ARG A 64 -4.28 -5.74 -12.01
N THR A 65 -4.22 -6.23 -13.25
CA THR A 65 -3.99 -5.45 -14.48
C THR A 65 -5.21 -5.49 -15.43
N PRO A 66 -5.32 -4.63 -16.47
CA PRO A 66 -6.47 -4.61 -17.38
C PRO A 66 -6.61 -5.87 -18.22
N SER A 67 -5.49 -6.53 -18.53
CA SER A 67 -5.47 -7.77 -19.32
C SER A 67 -6.01 -8.96 -18.51
N LEU A 68 -5.95 -8.88 -17.18
CA LEU A 68 -6.66 -9.80 -16.29
C LEU A 68 -8.12 -9.36 -16.17
N ARG A 69 -8.89 -9.49 -17.26
CA ARG A 69 -10.31 -9.77 -17.08
C ARG A 69 -10.35 -11.10 -16.34
N THR A 70 -10.67 -11.09 -15.05
CA THR A 70 -11.04 -12.31 -14.36
C THR A 70 -12.29 -12.82 -15.07
N GLU A 71 -12.07 -13.77 -15.98
CA GLU A 71 -13.13 -14.33 -16.79
C GLU A 71 -14.13 -14.99 -15.85
N ARG A 72 -15.31 -14.38 -15.72
CA ARG A 72 -16.49 -15.09 -15.25
C ARG A 72 -17.43 -15.21 -16.45
N PRO A 73 -17.97 -16.39 -16.77
CA PRO A 73 -18.86 -16.55 -17.89
C PRO A 73 -20.12 -15.69 -17.68
N GLU A 74 -20.61 -15.11 -18.78
CA GLU A 74 -21.96 -14.53 -18.91
C GLU A 74 -23.04 -15.46 -18.33
N PRO A 75 -24.17 -14.94 -17.79
CA PRO A 75 -24.73 -13.62 -18.06
C PRO A 75 -24.66 -12.73 -16.81
N LEU A 76 -23.54 -12.06 -16.59
CA LEU A 76 -23.36 -11.23 -15.39
C LEU A 76 -22.79 -9.88 -15.80
N ALA A 77 -23.33 -8.84 -15.15
CA ALA A 77 -23.03 -7.44 -15.40
C ALA A 77 -21.52 -7.21 -15.61
N PRO A 78 -21.14 -6.25 -16.49
CA PRO A 78 -19.75 -5.81 -16.59
C PRO A 78 -19.32 -5.34 -15.21
N GLY A 79 -18.26 -5.90 -14.66
CA GLY A 79 -17.81 -5.50 -13.33
C GLY A 79 -16.81 -4.37 -13.40
N PRO A 80 -16.11 -4.13 -12.29
CA PRO A 80 -15.42 -2.88 -12.08
C PRO A 80 -14.35 -2.66 -13.14
N VAL A 81 -14.39 -1.47 -13.74
CA VAL A 81 -13.37 -0.98 -14.66
C VAL A 81 -12.26 -0.35 -13.83
N GLY A 82 -11.06 -0.89 -13.95
CA GLY A 82 -9.89 -0.31 -13.28
C GLY A 82 -9.30 0.84 -14.07
N ASP A 83 -8.68 1.77 -13.35
CA ASP A 83 -7.86 2.83 -13.95
C ASP A 83 -6.39 2.49 -13.76
N CYS A 84 -5.67 2.30 -14.87
CA CYS A 84 -4.23 2.06 -14.85
C CYS A 84 -3.38 3.31 -15.02
N ASN A 85 -4.01 4.47 -15.28
CA ASN A 85 -3.34 5.74 -15.10
C ASN A 85 -3.14 6.04 -13.61
N GLN A 86 -3.80 5.28 -12.72
CA GLN A 86 -3.52 5.24 -11.30
C GLN A 86 -2.96 3.88 -10.88
N LYS A 87 -1.97 3.90 -10.01
CA LYS A 87 -1.40 2.70 -9.37
C LYS A 87 -1.77 2.67 -7.90
N VAL A 88 -1.87 1.47 -7.35
CA VAL A 88 -2.14 1.30 -5.92
C VAL A 88 -0.84 1.56 -5.15
N TYR A 89 -0.96 2.27 -4.03
CA TYR A 89 0.04 2.26 -2.97
C TYR A 89 -0.54 1.75 -1.64
N ARG A 90 0.33 1.31 -0.74
CA ARG A 90 -0.03 0.66 0.54
C ARG A 90 0.83 1.19 1.70
N GLY A 91 0.42 0.90 2.94
CA GLY A 91 1.22 1.10 4.16
C GLY A 91 1.04 2.47 4.81
N GLY A 92 0.61 3.49 4.07
CA GLY A 92 0.63 4.87 4.57
C GLY A 92 2.07 5.39 4.72
N HIS A 93 2.21 6.62 5.13
CA HIS A 93 3.48 7.33 5.23
C HIS A 93 3.55 8.21 6.49
N TRP A 94 4.68 8.87 6.73
CA TRP A 94 4.89 9.74 7.90
C TRP A 94 3.89 10.89 8.07
N LYS A 95 3.14 11.27 7.02
CA LYS A 95 2.03 12.24 7.10
C LYS A 95 0.64 11.59 7.22
N SER A 96 0.55 10.27 7.27
CA SER A 96 -0.74 9.55 7.20
C SER A 96 -1.43 9.53 8.55
N GLY A 97 -2.77 9.54 8.50
CA GLY A 97 -3.62 9.17 9.63
C GLY A 97 -3.62 7.66 9.89
N LEU A 98 -4.22 7.28 11.03
CA LEU A 98 -4.35 5.87 11.43
C LEU A 98 -5.18 5.02 10.46
N ASP A 99 -6.07 5.65 9.70
CA ASP A 99 -6.91 5.00 8.70
C ASP A 99 -6.13 4.47 7.51
N GLU A 100 -5.07 5.18 7.10
CA GLU A 100 -4.15 4.74 6.05
C GLU A 100 -3.12 3.73 6.54
N ALA A 101 -2.80 3.74 7.84
CA ALA A 101 -1.87 2.78 8.46
C ALA A 101 -2.46 1.38 8.66
N ARG A 102 -3.76 1.15 8.36
CA ARG A 102 -4.34 -0.20 8.40
C ARG A 102 -3.72 -1.06 7.31
N SER A 103 -3.38 -2.31 7.61
CA SER A 103 -2.81 -3.25 6.63
C SER A 103 -3.72 -3.49 5.40
N ALA A 104 -5.03 -3.28 5.56
CA ALA A 104 -6.02 -3.38 4.47
C ALA A 104 -6.21 -2.07 3.68
N SER A 105 -5.61 -0.96 4.12
CA SER A 105 -5.72 0.32 3.43
C SER A 105 -5.13 0.24 2.02
N ARG A 106 -5.77 0.98 1.11
CA ARG A 106 -5.43 1.09 -0.30
C ARG A 106 -5.75 2.51 -0.73
N ALA A 107 -4.84 3.12 -1.46
CA ALA A 107 -5.12 4.37 -2.16
C ALA A 107 -4.48 4.35 -3.55
N GLY A 108 -5.00 5.21 -4.42
CA GLY A 108 -4.55 5.37 -5.79
C GLY A 108 -3.78 6.68 -5.93
N LEU A 109 -2.73 6.66 -6.72
CA LEU A 109 -1.99 7.86 -7.15
C LEU A 109 -1.67 7.73 -8.64
N GLY A 110 -1.58 8.85 -9.37
CA GLY A 110 -1.26 8.83 -10.79
C GLY A 110 0.08 8.15 -11.06
N MET A 111 0.18 7.36 -12.13
CA MET A 111 1.37 6.55 -12.42
C MET A 111 2.64 7.37 -12.64
N ASP A 112 2.50 8.64 -13.01
CA ASP A 112 3.60 9.58 -13.25
C ASP A 112 3.81 10.54 -12.07
N ASP A 113 2.94 10.51 -11.05
CA ASP A 113 3.05 11.35 -9.87
C ASP A 113 4.25 10.92 -9.03
N ARG A 114 4.90 11.93 -8.43
CA ARG A 114 6.06 11.73 -7.56
C ARG A 114 5.85 12.50 -6.28
N SER A 115 6.19 11.85 -5.17
CA SER A 115 6.13 12.46 -3.86
C SER A 115 7.28 12.01 -2.98
N ASP A 116 7.62 12.82 -1.98
CA ASP A 116 8.62 12.52 -0.94
C ASP A 116 8.18 11.41 0.02
N TYR A 117 6.89 11.06 0.00
CA TYR A 117 6.28 10.06 0.86
C TYR A 117 5.94 8.75 0.15
N ILE A 118 6.31 8.60 -1.14
CA ILE A 118 6.09 7.37 -1.91
C ILE A 118 7.43 6.68 -2.23
N GLY A 119 7.56 5.44 -1.78
CA GLY A 119 8.68 4.54 -2.07
C GLY A 119 8.21 3.25 -2.73
N PHE A 120 9.02 2.20 -2.58
CA PHE A 120 8.72 0.85 -3.07
C PHE A 120 9.56 -0.18 -2.32
N ARG A 121 9.09 -1.43 -2.34
CA ARG A 121 9.91 -2.60 -2.00
C ARG A 121 10.04 -3.54 -3.20
N ILE A 122 11.13 -4.28 -3.22
CA ILE A 122 11.39 -5.28 -4.25
C ILE A 122 10.99 -6.66 -3.71
N VAL A 123 10.33 -7.45 -4.55
CA VAL A 123 10.04 -8.86 -4.29
C VAL A 123 10.90 -9.73 -5.19
N ARG A 124 11.33 -10.89 -4.68
CA ARG A 124 12.08 -11.89 -5.44
C ARG A 124 11.36 -13.22 -5.36
N ALA A 125 11.06 -13.80 -6.52
CA ALA A 125 10.59 -15.18 -6.58
C ALA A 125 11.68 -16.12 -6.00
N LEU A 126 11.25 -17.15 -5.28
CA LEU A 126 12.13 -18.24 -4.90
C LEU A 126 12.25 -19.23 -6.08
N PRO A 127 13.41 -19.89 -6.25
CA PRO A 127 13.59 -20.94 -7.25
C PRO A 127 12.62 -22.10 -7.08
#